data_AF-J6EK14-F1
#
_entry.id   AF-J6EK14-F1
#
_cell.length_a   1.000
_cell.length_b   1.000
_cell.length_c   1.000
_cell.angle_alpha   90.00
_cell.angle_beta   90.00
_cell.angle_gamma   90.00
#
_symmetry.space_group_name_H-M   'P 1'
#
loop_
_entity.id
_entity.type
_entity.pdbx_description
1 polymer ?
#
loop_
_entity_poly.entity_id
_entity_poly.type
_entity_poly.pdbx_seq_one_letter_code
_entity_poly.pdbx_strand_id
1 'polypeptide(L)'
;MFRSTQVCLSALTKRTHRVKIQVLKDFPRFQLFKGQVTKAKPSLMRNYLHNFNGAKYILDEERDVDMELLRSYQARELKLAEDRQLLSKYQEMEAQKRIKSQKQSVFGDEKQDNPKEEKKGLLDSEITIEEVKIPGLDM
;
A
#
# COMPACT_ATOMS: atom_id res chain seq x y z
N MET A 1 -8.81 -13.25 40.91
CA MET A 1 -10.00 -12.73 40.19
C MET A 1 -9.63 -11.45 39.45
N PHE A 2 -9.72 -11.45 38.12
CA PHE A 2 -9.40 -10.29 37.28
C PHE A 2 -10.56 -9.28 37.36
N ARG A 3 -10.39 -8.16 38.07
CA ARG A 3 -11.43 -7.13 38.12
C ARG A 3 -11.47 -6.42 36.76
N SER A 4 -12.64 -6.42 36.12
CA SER A 4 -12.90 -5.64 34.91
C SER A 4 -12.85 -4.14 35.25
N THR A 5 -11.68 -3.53 35.16
CA THR A 5 -11.55 -2.08 35.10
C THR A 5 -11.87 -1.62 33.68
N GLN A 6 -13.16 -1.41 33.41
CA GLN A 6 -13.59 -0.69 32.21
C GLN A 6 -13.21 0.78 32.37
N VAL A 7 -11.99 1.12 31.96
CA VAL A 7 -11.57 2.52 31.89
C VAL A 7 -12.19 3.13 30.64
N CYS A 8 -13.16 4.02 30.82
CA CYS A 8 -13.73 4.82 29.75
C CYS A 8 -12.70 5.87 29.29
N LEU A 9 -11.95 5.54 28.24
CA LEU A 9 -10.99 6.48 27.63
C LEU A 9 -11.71 7.48 26.73
N SER A 10 -11.28 8.74 26.80
CA SER A 10 -11.71 9.77 25.84
C SER A 10 -11.30 9.40 24.40
N ALA A 11 -12.00 9.96 23.41
CA ALA A 11 -11.68 9.73 22.00
C ALA A 11 -10.23 10.13 21.66
N LEU A 12 -9.76 11.24 22.24
CA LEU A 12 -8.39 11.71 22.10
C LEU A 12 -7.40 10.68 22.65
N THR A 13 -7.64 10.19 23.87
CA THR A 13 -6.77 9.20 24.52
C THR A 13 -6.70 7.90 23.72
N LYS A 14 -7.82 7.43 23.14
CA LYS A 14 -7.82 6.23 22.27
C LYS A 14 -6.98 6.40 21.00
N ARG A 15 -6.83 7.63 20.52
CA ARG A 15 -6.06 7.95 19.30
C ARG A 15 -4.56 8.03 19.61
N THR A 16 -4.20 8.76 20.67
CA THR A 16 -2.81 9.14 20.98
C THR A 16 -2.08 8.16 21.90
N HIS A 17 -2.78 7.50 22.82
CA HIS A 17 -2.13 6.69 23.84
C HIS A 17 -1.60 5.36 23.27
N ARG A 18 -0.28 5.19 23.33
CA ARG A 18 0.45 4.04 22.79
C ARG A 18 1.49 3.55 23.78
N VAL A 19 1.85 2.27 23.67
CA VAL A 19 2.91 1.65 24.47
C VAL A 19 3.95 1.04 23.53
N LYS A 20 5.23 1.25 23.83
CA LYS A 20 6.35 0.63 23.10
C LYS A 20 6.47 -0.83 23.50
N ILE A 21 6.52 -1.70 22.50
CA ILE A 21 6.59 -3.15 22.68
C ILE A 21 7.53 -3.77 21.64
N GLN A 22 8.10 -4.91 21.99
CA GLN A 22 8.76 -5.80 21.04
C GLN A 22 7.89 -7.04 20.84
N VAL A 23 7.65 -7.39 19.59
CA VAL A 23 6.85 -8.55 19.20
C VAL A 23 7.77 -9.77 19.12
N LEU A 24 7.41 -10.86 19.79
CA LEU A 24 8.21 -12.10 19.87
C LEU A 24 7.62 -13.25 19.04
N LYS A 25 6.40 -13.09 18.52
CA LYS A 25 5.68 -14.05 17.67
C LYS A 25 5.04 -13.32 16.48
N ASP A 26 4.86 -14.01 15.36
CA ASP A 26 4.12 -13.44 14.25
C ASP A 26 2.62 -13.34 14.59
N PHE A 27 2.03 -12.17 14.33
CA PHE A 27 0.60 -11.90 14.49
C PHE A 27 0.00 -11.40 13.16
N PRO A 28 -0.37 -12.33 12.25
CA PRO A 28 -0.82 -11.98 10.90
C PRO A 28 -2.03 -11.03 10.88
N ARG A 29 -2.98 -11.24 11.80
CA ARG A 29 -4.19 -10.40 11.91
C ARG A 29 -3.88 -8.92 12.15
N PHE A 30 -2.79 -8.62 12.85
CA PHE A 30 -2.40 -7.26 13.20
C PHE A 30 -1.25 -6.74 12.33
N GLN A 31 -0.80 -7.51 11.34
CA GLN A 31 0.36 -7.19 10.49
C GLN A 31 1.61 -6.88 11.33
N LEU A 32 1.78 -7.61 12.45
CA LEU A 32 2.94 -7.51 13.31
C LEU A 32 3.78 -8.76 13.19
N PHE A 33 5.06 -8.61 12.91
CA PHE A 33 5.98 -9.73 12.68
C PHE A 33 6.94 -9.92 13.85
N LYS A 34 7.44 -11.14 13.99
CA LYS A 34 8.43 -11.50 15.00
C LYS A 34 9.66 -10.60 14.90
N GLY A 35 10.09 -10.07 16.04
CA GLY A 35 11.24 -9.19 16.21
C GLY A 35 10.93 -7.69 16.06
N GLN A 36 9.74 -7.32 15.57
CA GLN A 36 9.37 -5.94 15.34
C GLN A 36 9.23 -5.14 16.65
N VAL A 37 9.82 -3.95 16.70
CA VAL A 37 9.60 -2.97 17.76
C VAL A 37 8.58 -1.93 17.28
N THR A 38 7.47 -1.77 17.99
CA THR A 38 6.36 -0.90 17.57
C THR A 38 5.62 -0.24 18.73
N LYS A 39 4.79 0.75 18.41
CA LYS A 39 3.92 1.46 19.35
C LYS A 39 2.47 0.98 19.20
N ALA A 40 2.06 0.03 20.04
CA ALA A 40 0.73 -0.57 20.01
C ALA A 40 -0.26 0.12 20.96
N LYS A 41 -1.56 -0.12 20.78
CA LYS A 41 -2.58 0.27 21.78
C LYS A 41 -2.43 -0.59 23.04
N PRO A 42 -2.59 -0.03 24.25
CA PRO A 42 -2.47 -0.82 25.49
C PRO A 42 -3.48 -1.98 25.57
N SER A 43 -4.70 -1.77 25.07
CA SER A 43 -5.73 -2.82 25.04
C SER A 43 -5.35 -3.97 24.12
N LEU A 44 -4.77 -3.66 22.96
CA LEU A 44 -4.25 -4.67 22.03
C LEU A 44 -3.10 -5.45 22.67
N MET A 45 -2.18 -4.75 23.32
CA MET A 45 -1.04 -5.35 23.99
C MET A 45 -1.47 -6.33 25.10
N ARG A 46 -2.25 -5.86 26.08
CA ARG A 46 -2.63 -6.68 27.25
C ARG A 46 -3.51 -7.87 26.87
N ASN A 47 -4.44 -7.68 25.93
CA ASN A 47 -5.47 -8.71 25.65
C ASN A 47 -5.04 -9.72 24.59
N TYR A 48 -4.10 -9.38 23.71
CA TYR A 48 -3.71 -10.24 22.58
C TYR A 48 -2.21 -10.48 22.51
N LEU A 49 -1.41 -9.41 22.42
CA LEU A 49 0.01 -9.56 22.06
C LEU A 49 0.84 -10.14 23.22
N HIS A 50 0.58 -9.70 24.46
CA HIS A 50 1.35 -10.12 25.63
C HIS A 50 1.07 -11.57 26.07
N ASN A 51 -0.07 -12.14 25.68
CA ASN A 51 -0.44 -13.48 26.07
C ASN A 51 0.57 -14.50 25.55
N PHE A 52 0.88 -15.51 26.38
CA PHE A 52 1.82 -16.59 26.04
C PHE A 52 3.18 -16.06 25.55
N ASN A 53 3.67 -14.97 26.16
CA ASN A 53 4.94 -14.33 25.81
C ASN A 53 5.04 -13.93 24.33
N GLY A 54 3.91 -13.57 23.71
CA GLY A 54 3.88 -13.19 22.30
C GLY A 54 4.51 -11.82 22.02
N ALA A 55 4.57 -10.95 23.01
CA ALA A 55 5.23 -9.65 22.97
C ALA A 55 5.72 -9.26 24.35
N LYS A 56 6.68 -8.34 24.41
CA LYS A 56 7.29 -7.80 25.63
C LYS A 56 7.14 -6.29 25.66
N TYR A 57 6.86 -5.73 26.84
CA TYR A 57 6.91 -4.28 27.05
C TYR A 57 8.37 -3.79 26.99
N ILE A 58 8.58 -2.61 26.40
CA ILE A 58 9.88 -1.93 26.42
C ILE A 58 9.70 -0.69 27.28
N LEU A 59 10.30 -0.70 28.48
CA LEU A 59 10.41 0.50 29.31
C LEU A 59 11.75 1.19 29.07
N ASP A 60 12.81 0.39 29.00
CA ASP A 60 14.16 0.83 28.70
C ASP A 60 14.65 0.19 27.39
N GLU A 61 14.99 1.01 26.42
CA GLU A 61 15.37 0.54 25.07
C GLU A 61 16.68 -0.25 25.08
N GLU A 62 17.58 0.01 26.03
CA GLU A 62 18.89 -0.64 26.08
C GLU A 62 18.83 -2.03 26.70
N ARG A 63 17.94 -2.23 27.68
CA ARG A 63 17.86 -3.46 28.48
C ARG A 63 16.75 -4.39 28.04
N ASP A 64 15.63 -3.84 27.59
CA ASP A 64 14.44 -4.64 27.34
C ASP A 64 14.39 -5.20 25.93
N VAL A 65 15.09 -4.59 24.98
CA VAL A 65 15.04 -4.94 23.56
C VAL A 65 16.00 -6.09 23.25
N ASP A 66 15.45 -7.14 22.64
CA ASP A 66 16.22 -8.19 22.02
C ASP A 66 16.74 -7.72 20.66
N MET A 67 18.02 -7.37 20.61
CA MET A 67 18.67 -6.82 19.42
C MET A 67 18.83 -7.85 18.29
N GLU A 68 18.95 -9.13 18.60
CA GLU A 68 19.09 -10.19 17.59
C GLU A 68 17.79 -10.35 16.81
N LEU A 69 16.68 -10.40 17.55
CA LEU A 69 15.33 -10.45 16.98
C LEU A 69 15.03 -9.21 16.15
N LEU A 70 15.38 -8.02 16.63
CA LEU A 70 15.20 -6.77 15.88
C LEU A 70 15.99 -6.77 14.57
N ARG A 71 17.26 -7.19 14.59
CA ARG A 71 18.09 -7.31 13.37
C ARG A 71 17.50 -8.31 12.38
N SER A 72 17.01 -9.45 12.86
CA SER A 72 16.36 -10.45 12.01
C SER A 72 15.11 -9.90 11.31
N TYR A 73 14.33 -9.07 12.01
CA TYR A 73 13.17 -8.39 11.45
C TYR A 73 13.59 -7.35 10.39
N GLN A 74 14.59 -6.52 10.67
CA GLN A 74 15.12 -5.56 9.70
C GLN A 74 15.63 -6.22 8.42
N ALA A 75 16.35 -7.34 8.55
CA ALA A 75 16.80 -8.12 7.39
C ALA A 75 15.63 -8.68 6.57
N ARG A 76 14.53 -9.09 7.22
CA ARG A 76 13.31 -9.54 6.54
C ARG A 76 12.63 -8.41 5.77
N GLU A 77 12.51 -7.23 6.38
CA GLU A 77 11.89 -6.05 5.73
C GLU A 77 12.69 -5.61 4.48
N LEU A 78 14.01 -5.64 4.55
CA LEU A 78 14.86 -5.33 3.39
C LEU A 78 14.62 -6.29 2.24
N LYS A 79 14.57 -7.60 2.50
CA LYS A 79 14.27 -8.61 1.47
C LYS A 79 12.89 -8.41 0.86
N LEU A 80 11.87 -8.13 1.68
CA LEU A 80 10.51 -7.85 1.19
C LEU A 80 10.47 -6.59 0.31
N ALA A 81 11.26 -5.57 0.64
CA ALA A 81 11.37 -4.37 -0.17
C ALA A 81 12.04 -4.65 -1.53
N GLU A 82 13.10 -5.46 -1.55
CA GLU A 82 13.78 -5.90 -2.78
C GLU A 82 12.82 -6.70 -3.68
N ASP A 83 12.13 -7.69 -3.12
CA ASP A 83 11.16 -8.51 -3.85
C ASP A 83 10.04 -7.65 -4.46
N ARG A 84 9.55 -6.65 -3.71
CA ARG A 84 8.53 -5.71 -4.19
C ARG A 84 9.03 -4.87 -5.36
N GLN A 85 10.29 -4.43 -5.35
CA GLN A 85 10.90 -3.70 -6.46
C GLN A 85 11.11 -4.58 -7.69
N LEU A 86 11.46 -5.85 -7.50
CA LEU A 86 11.58 -6.80 -8.60
C LEU A 86 10.22 -7.06 -9.26
N LEU A 87 9.18 -7.26 -8.45
CA LEU A 87 7.82 -7.44 -8.94
C LEU A 87 7.31 -6.22 -9.71
N SER A 88 7.59 -5.00 -9.24
CA SER A 88 7.18 -3.79 -9.98
C SER A 88 7.89 -3.68 -11.32
N LYS A 89 9.20 -3.93 -11.38
CA LYS A 89 9.97 -3.95 -12.63
C LYS A 89 9.44 -5.01 -13.62
N TYR A 90 9.09 -6.19 -13.13
CA TYR A 90 8.48 -7.24 -13.95
C TYR A 90 7.14 -6.80 -14.54
N GLN A 91 6.27 -6.20 -13.73
CA GLN A 91 4.96 -5.69 -14.18
C GLN A 91 5.12 -4.56 -15.22
N GLU A 92 6.07 -3.65 -15.02
CA GLU A 92 6.38 -2.60 -15.99
C GLU A 92 6.88 -3.17 -17.33
N MET A 93 7.77 -4.16 -17.30
CA MET A 93 8.25 -4.83 -18.51
C MET A 93 7.13 -5.56 -19.25
N GLU A 94 6.25 -6.26 -18.54
CA GLU A 94 5.08 -6.91 -19.16
C GLU A 94 4.13 -5.89 -19.79
N ALA A 95 3.84 -4.78 -19.11
CA ALA A 95 3.01 -3.71 -19.63
C ALA A 95 3.60 -3.12 -20.93
N GLN A 96 4.92 -2.87 -20.96
CA GLN A 96 5.61 -2.38 -22.16
C GLN A 96 5.56 -3.40 -23.32
N LYS A 97 5.70 -4.69 -23.03
CA LYS A 97 5.55 -5.75 -24.05
C LYS A 97 4.13 -5.78 -24.62
N ARG A 98 3.10 -5.69 -23.77
CA ARG A 98 1.70 -5.63 -24.21
C ARG A 98 1.42 -4.41 -25.08
N ILE A 99 1.94 -3.24 -24.72
CA ILE A 99 1.79 -2.01 -25.52
C ILE A 99 2.49 -2.15 -26.88
N LYS A 100 3.69 -2.77 -26.92
CA LYS A 100 4.41 -3.01 -28.18
C LYS A 100 3.65 -4.00 -29.08
N SER A 101 3.16 -5.12 -28.55
CA SER A 101 2.38 -6.08 -29.32
C SER A 101 1.06 -5.49 -29.83
N GLN A 102 0.40 -4.65 -29.04
CA GLN A 102 -0.85 -3.99 -29.43
C GLN A 102 -0.62 -2.90 -30.49
N LYS A 103 0.52 -2.18 -30.46
CA LYS A 103 0.91 -1.29 -31.56
C LYS A 103 1.26 -2.07 -32.84
N GLN A 104 1.88 -3.23 -32.72
CA GLN A 104 2.25 -4.05 -33.87
C GLN A 104 1.02 -4.68 -34.56
N SER A 105 -0.03 -5.03 -33.81
CA SER A 105 -1.31 -5.52 -34.37
C SER A 105 -2.19 -4.41 -34.95
N VAL A 106 -1.96 -3.14 -34.62
CA VAL A 106 -2.71 -2.00 -35.18
C VAL A 106 -2.05 -1.45 -36.45
N PHE A 107 -0.76 -1.71 -36.66
CA PHE A 107 0.03 -1.15 -37.79
C PHE A 107 0.51 -2.18 -38.83
N GLY A 108 -0.04 -3.41 -38.85
CA GLY A 108 0.39 -4.44 -39.80
C GLY A 108 -0.75 -5.34 -40.30
N ASP A 109 -1.46 -4.89 -41.34
CA ASP A 109 -1.54 -5.50 -42.67
C ASP A 109 -2.68 -4.86 -43.49
N GLU A 110 -2.33 -4.06 -44.51
CA GLU A 110 -2.90 -4.12 -45.87
C GLU A 110 -2.20 -3.11 -46.79
N LYS A 111 -1.29 -3.61 -47.63
CA LYS A 111 -1.00 -3.00 -48.94
C LYS A 111 -2.03 -3.53 -49.93
N GLN A 112 -3.04 -2.73 -50.26
CA GLN A 112 -3.68 -2.77 -51.59
C GLN A 112 -4.03 -1.34 -52.02
N ASP A 113 -3.50 -0.97 -53.18
CA ASP A 113 -3.73 0.28 -53.89
C ASP A 113 -5.21 0.46 -54.28
N ASN A 114 -5.81 1.62 -53.97
CA ASN A 114 -6.64 2.44 -54.86
C ASN A 114 -7.21 3.69 -54.15
N PRO A 115 -7.32 4.86 -54.82
CA PRO A 115 -7.69 6.12 -54.18
C PRO A 115 -9.22 6.31 -54.19
N LYS A 116 -9.87 6.35 -53.03
CA LYS A 116 -11.29 6.75 -52.92
C LYS A 116 -11.57 7.57 -51.66
N GLU A 117 -11.78 8.86 -51.91
CA GLU A 117 -12.64 9.85 -51.23
C GLU A 117 -12.71 9.84 -49.70
N GLU A 118 -12.11 10.89 -49.11
CA GLU A 118 -12.20 11.26 -47.70
C GLU A 118 -13.65 11.52 -47.26
N LYS A 119 -14.23 10.55 -46.55
CA LYS A 119 -15.40 10.81 -45.71
C LYS A 119 -14.90 11.27 -44.34
N LYS A 120 -14.97 12.58 -44.09
CA LYS A 120 -14.72 13.17 -42.78
C LYS A 120 -15.63 12.49 -41.74
N GLY A 121 -15.01 11.80 -40.77
CA GLY A 121 -15.73 11.16 -39.69
C GLY A 121 -16.28 12.21 -38.72
N LEU A 122 -17.35 11.87 -37.99
CA LEU A 122 -17.94 12.69 -36.93
C LEU A 122 -16.95 13.01 -35.77
N LEU A 123 -15.75 12.45 -35.81
CA LEU A 123 -14.70 12.60 -34.81
C LEU A 123 -13.55 13.51 -35.27
N ASP A 124 -13.56 13.98 -36.54
CA ASP A 124 -12.54 14.87 -37.10
C ASP A 124 -12.87 16.36 -36.92
N SER A 125 -13.99 16.71 -36.28
CA SER A 125 -14.29 18.09 -35.90
C SER A 125 -13.63 18.40 -34.56
N GLU A 126 -12.53 19.16 -34.58
CA GLU A 126 -11.98 19.82 -33.40
C GLU A 126 -13.01 20.82 -32.86
N ILE A 127 -13.83 20.39 -31.90
CA ILE A 127 -14.74 21.27 -31.18
C ILE A 127 -13.89 22.08 -30.19
N THR A 128 -13.65 23.35 -30.50
CA THR A 128 -13.00 24.30 -29.59
C THR A 128 -14.01 24.80 -28.54
N ILE A 129 -13.51 25.19 -27.35
CA ILE A 129 -14.34 25.59 -26.19
C ILE A 129 -15.25 26.80 -26.51
N GLU A 130 -14.94 27.56 -27.56
CA GLU A 130 -15.71 28.71 -28.02
C GLU A 130 -17.09 28.34 -28.59
N GLU A 131 -17.27 27.11 -29.09
CA GLU A 131 -18.54 26.68 -29.72
C GLU A 131 -19.56 26.09 -28.72
N VAL A 132 -19.16 25.87 -27.46
CA VAL A 132 -20.04 25.31 -26.43
C VAL A 132 -20.70 26.43 -25.63
N LYS A 133 -21.94 26.77 -25.98
CA LYS A 133 -22.75 27.75 -25.24
C LYS A 133 -23.28 27.11 -23.94
N ILE A 134 -22.58 27.31 -22.83
CA ILE A 134 -22.98 26.84 -21.50
C ILE A 134 -24.07 27.79 -20.94
N PRO A 135 -25.32 27.35 -20.73
CA PRO A 135 -26.36 28.22 -20.19
C PRO A 135 -26.02 28.63 -18.76
N GLY A 136 -25.90 29.93 -18.49
CA GLY A 136 -25.64 30.48 -17.16
C GLY A 136 -24.16 30.81 -16.87
N LEU A 137 -23.27 30.69 -17.86
CA LEU A 137 -21.91 31.21 -17.79
C LEU A 137 -21.70 32.20 -18.93
N ASP A 138 -22.01 33.48 -18.70
CA ASP A 138 -21.60 34.55 -19.60
C ASP A 138 -20.11 34.79 -19.38
N MET A 139 -19.28 34.48 -20.38
CA MET A 139 -17.93 35.05 -20.51
C MET A 139 -17.98 36.21 -21.50
#